data_AF-A0A1V2PJS4-F1
#
_entry.id   AF-A0A1V2PJS4-F1
#
_cell.length_a   1.000
_cell.length_b   1.000
_cell.length_c   1.000
_cell.angle_alpha   90.00
_cell.angle_beta   90.00
_cell.angle_gamma   90.00
#
_symmetry.space_group_name_H-M   'P 1'
#
loop_
_entity.id
_entity.type
_entity.pdbx_description
1 polymer ?
#
loop_
_entity_poly.entity_id
_entity_poly.type
_entity_poly.pdbx_seq_one_letter_code
_entity_poly.pdbx_strand_id
1 'polypeptide(L)' 'MGERIRSAGTSSDEVRAGLAAHLVGGPWVDGLPRYIWYSTGETVVEFRLADPAQARYVRYELHPSEWPEGIR' A
#
# COMPACT_ATOMS: atom_id res chain seq x y z
N MET A 1 14.87 -8.20 -13.01
CA MET A 1 14.18 -9.02 -12.00
C MET A 1 14.43 -8.36 -10.65
N GLY A 2 13.60 -7.40 -10.27
CA GLY A 2 13.82 -6.57 -9.08
C GLY A 2 13.49 -7.33 -7.80
N GLU A 3 14.45 -7.39 -6.89
CA GLU A 3 14.30 -7.93 -5.55
C GLU A 3 13.33 -7.07 -4.72
N ARG A 4 12.15 -7.61 -4.41
CA ARG A 4 11.18 -6.93 -3.53
C ARG A 4 11.65 -7.07 -2.09
N ILE A 5 12.17 -6.00 -1.49
CA ILE A 5 12.53 -5.98 -0.07
C ILE A 5 11.25 -5.98 0.76
N ARG A 6 11.05 -7.05 1.55
CA ARG A 6 9.92 -7.18 2.49
C ARG A 6 10.34 -6.61 3.83
N SER A 7 9.79 -5.47 4.22
CA SER A 7 9.97 -4.92 5.56
C SER A 7 8.70 -5.20 6.37
N ALA A 8 8.81 -6.05 7.40
CA ALA A 8 7.73 -6.31 8.34
C ALA A 8 7.56 -5.10 9.27
N GLY A 9 6.80 -4.11 8.84
CA GLY A 9 6.50 -2.92 9.63
C GLY A 9 5.39 -2.13 8.97
N THR A 10 4.18 -2.25 9.51
CA THR A 10 3.06 -1.37 9.17
C THR A 10 3.39 0.00 9.77
N SER A 11 3.95 0.92 8.99
CA SER A 11 3.93 2.32 9.41
C SER A 11 2.48 2.77 9.35
N SER A 12 1.82 2.78 10.52
CA SER A 12 0.39 3.05 10.63
C SER A 12 0.01 4.41 10.03
N ASP A 13 0.93 5.36 10.00
CA ASP A 13 0.76 6.68 9.39
C ASP A 13 0.71 6.66 7.86
N GLU A 14 1.56 5.87 7.19
CA GLU A 14 1.54 5.73 5.71
C GLU A 14 0.21 5.13 5.24
N VAL A 15 -0.28 4.09 5.95
CA VAL A 15 -1.57 3.45 5.68
C VAL A 15 -2.73 4.43 5.87
N ARG A 16 -2.73 5.19 6.97
CA ARG A 16 -3.75 6.21 7.24
C ARG A 16 -3.74 7.32 6.20
N ALA A 17 -2.56 7.76 5.78
CA ALA A 17 -2.42 8.78 4.75
C ALA A 17 -2.99 8.31 3.40
N GLY A 18 -2.66 7.07 2.98
CA GLY A 18 -3.21 6.49 1.75
C GLY A 18 -4.74 6.34 1.79
N LEU A 19 -5.31 5.92 2.93
CA LEU A 19 -6.75 5.85 3.14
C LEU A 19 -7.41 7.24 3.05
N ALA A 20 -6.83 8.25 3.71
CA ALA A 20 -7.35 9.62 3.70
C ALA A 20 -7.29 10.27 2.30
N ALA A 21 -6.27 9.92 1.52
CA ALA A 21 -6.12 10.35 0.13
C ALA A 21 -6.96 9.54 -0.87
N HIS A 22 -7.71 8.53 -0.41
CA HIS A 22 -8.47 7.60 -1.24
C HIS A 22 -7.63 6.89 -2.31
N LEU A 23 -6.33 6.69 -2.04
CA LEU A 23 -5.41 5.93 -2.88
C LEU A 23 -5.53 4.45 -2.54
N VAL A 24 -6.68 3.87 -2.87
CA VAL A 24 -7.07 2.52 -2.44
C VAL A 24 -7.55 1.66 -3.61
N GLY A 25 -7.33 0.35 -3.49
CA GLY A 25 -7.63 -0.63 -4.53
C GLY A 25 -8.40 -1.84 -3.99
N GLY A 26 -9.34 -2.31 -4.81
CA GLY A 26 -10.12 -3.51 -4.52
C GLY A 26 -9.37 -4.83 -4.81
N PRO A 27 -9.97 -5.98 -4.49
CA PRO A 27 -11.28 -6.12 -3.85
C PRO A 27 -11.29 -5.59 -2.41
N TRP A 28 -12.46 -5.26 -1.87
CA TRP A 28 -12.59 -4.90 -0.45
C TRP A 28 -12.92 -6.16 0.35
N VAL A 29 -12.31 -6.31 1.52
CA VAL A 29 -12.46 -7.46 2.42
C VAL A 29 -12.80 -6.93 3.80
N ASP A 30 -13.97 -7.30 4.33
CA ASP A 30 -14.46 -6.84 5.65
C ASP A 30 -14.44 -5.30 5.83
N GLY A 31 -14.74 -4.57 4.75
CA GLY A 31 -14.72 -3.10 4.76
C GLY A 31 -13.34 -2.46 4.65
N LEU A 32 -12.29 -3.26 4.47
CA LEU A 32 -10.92 -2.81 4.25
C LEU A 32 -10.51 -2.99 2.77
N PRO A 33 -9.82 -2.02 2.15
CA PRO A 33 -9.31 -2.19 0.80
C PRO A 33 -8.15 -3.21 0.80
N ARG A 34 -8.05 -4.02 -0.26
CA ARG A 34 -6.97 -4.99 -0.45
C ARG A 34 -5.62 -4.29 -0.65
N TYR A 35 -5.63 -3.16 -1.36
CA TYR A 35 -4.44 -2.38 -1.67
C TYR A 35 -4.62 -0.95 -1.18
N ILE A 36 -3.56 -0.39 -0.60
CA ILE A 36 -3.45 1.03 -0.25
C ILE A 36 -2.11 1.51 -0.78
N TRP A 37 -2.09 2.67 -1.43
CA TRP A 37 -0.86 3.26 -1.93
C TRP A 37 -0.54 4.55 -1.18
N TYR A 38 0.75 4.77 -0.97
CA TYR A 38 1.30 5.99 -0.40
C TYR A 38 2.49 6.45 -1.25
N SER A 39 2.50 7.72 -1.63
CA SER A 39 3.56 8.34 -2.43
C SER A 39 4.27 9.40 -1.60
N THR A 40 5.60 9.41 -1.64
CA THR A 40 6.43 10.53 -1.15
C THR A 40 6.95 11.41 -2.29
N GLY A 41 6.48 11.19 -3.53
CA GLY A 41 6.91 11.88 -4.75
C GLY A 41 8.12 11.23 -5.45
N GLU A 42 8.98 10.56 -4.71
CA GLU A 42 10.13 9.81 -5.27
C GLU A 42 9.90 8.30 -5.24
N THR A 43 9.07 7.84 -4.30
CA THR A 43 8.80 6.43 -4.06
C THR A 43 7.31 6.23 -3.86
N VAL A 44 6.76 5.19 -4.48
CA VAL A 44 5.42 4.69 -4.18
C VAL A 44 5.52 3.39 -3.43
N VAL A 45 4.75 3.30 -2.36
CA VAL A 45 4.66 2.15 -1.48
C VAL A 45 3.25 1.58 -1.60
N GLU A 46 3.18 0.27 -1.78
CA GLU A 46 1.94 -0.49 -1.74
C GLU A 46 1.83 -1.26 -0.44
N PHE A 47 0.70 -1.11 0.22
CA PHE A 47 0.30 -1.87 1.38
C PHE A 47 -0.75 -2.89 0.94
N ARG A 48 -0.41 -4.18 1.03
CA ARG A 48 -1.35 -5.28 0.74
C ARG A 48 -1.94 -5.82 2.02
N LEU A 49 -3.26 -5.93 2.08
CA LEU A 49 -3.95 -6.50 3.22
C LEU A 49 -3.53 -7.97 3.38
N ALA A 50 -2.91 -8.31 4.51
CA ALA A 50 -2.40 -9.64 4.80
C ALA A 50 -3.25 -10.37 5.84
N ASP A 51 -3.86 -9.63 6.78
CA ASP A 51 -4.78 -10.17 7.78
C ASP A 51 -5.92 -9.17 8.03
N PRO A 52 -7.14 -9.40 7.50
CA PRO A 52 -8.28 -8.51 7.70
C PRO A 52 -8.75 -8.46 9.15
N ALA A 53 -8.66 -9.56 9.91
CA ALA A 53 -9.13 -9.62 11.29
C ALA A 53 -8.31 -8.70 12.23
N GLN A 54 -7.07 -8.40 11.85
CA GLN A 54 -6.17 -7.51 12.58
C GLN A 54 -5.88 -6.20 11.82
N ALA A 55 -6.56 -5.96 10.69
CA ALA A 55 -6.28 -4.84 9.78
C ALA A 55 -4.77 -4.70 9.44
N ARG A 56 -4.07 -5.82 9.28
CA ARG A 56 -2.62 -5.84 9.08
C ARG A 56 -2.27 -5.83 7.60
N TYR A 57 -1.38 -4.92 7.22
CA TYR A 57 -0.87 -4.77 5.87
C TYR A 57 0.60 -5.12 5.78
N VAL A 58 1.03 -5.62 4.63
CA VAL A 58 2.45 -5.81 4.28
C VAL A 58 2.87 -4.74 3.30
N ARG A 59 4.00 -4.10 3.59
CA ARG A 59 4.59 -3.01 2.82
C ARG A 59 5.45 -3.55 1.67
N TYR A 60 5.26 -2.98 0.48
CA TYR A 60 6.06 -3.24 -0.70
C TYR A 60 6.43 -1.92 -1.35
N GLU A 61 7.72 -1.66 -1.52
CA GLU A 61 8.16 -0.56 -2.36
C GLU A 61 7.98 -0.95 -3.83
N LEU A 62 7.32 -0.08 -4.61
CA LEU A 62 7.05 -0.32 -6.01
C LEU A 62 8.13 0.32 -6.87
N HIS A 63 8.56 -0.41 -7.90
CA HIS A 63 9.34 0.18 -8.97
C HIS A 63 8.51 1.26 -9.70
N PRO A 64 9.09 2.36 -10.20
CA PRO A 64 8.37 3.42 -10.94
C PRO A 64 7.45 2.92 -12.06
N SER A 65 7.82 1.81 -12.72
CA SER A 65 7.00 1.20 -13.77
C SER A 65 5.78 0.41 -13.26
N GLU A 66 5.67 0.16 -11.95
CA GLU A 66 4.56 -0.52 -11.29
C GLU A 66 3.59 0.47 -10.61
N TRP A 67 3.86 1.78 -10.70
CA TRP A 67 3.03 2.78 -10.05
C TRP A 67 1.61 2.77 -10.63
N PRO A 68 0.56 2.86 -9.79
CA PRO A 68 -0.80 2.98 -10.27
C PRO A 68 -0.98 4.24 -11.10
N GLU A 69 -1.81 4.17 -12.14
CA GLU A 69 -2.14 5.34 -12.95
C GLU A 69 -2.72 6.46 -12.07
N GLY A 70 -2.17 7.66 -12.22
CA GLY A 70 -2.60 8.85 -11.47
C GLY A 70 -1.86 9.08 -10.14
N ILE A 71 -1.00 8.15 -9.71
CA ILE A 71 -0.11 8.36 -8.55
C ILE A 71 1.22 8.94 -9.03
N ARG A 72 1.66 10.04 -8.41
CA ARG A 72 2.93 10.73 -8.68
C ARG A 72 3.60 11.14 -7.38
#